data_AF-A0A3B0W1A6-F1
#
_entry.id   AF-A0A3B0W1A6-F1
#
_cell.length_a   1.000
_cell.length_b   1.000
_cell.length_c   1.000
_cell.angle_alpha   90.00
_cell.angle_beta   90.00
_cell.angle_gamma   90.00
#
_symmetry.space_group_name_H-M   'P 1'
#
loop_
_entity.id
_entity.type
_entity.pdbx_description
1 polymer ?
#
loop_
_entity_poly.entity_id
_entity_poly.type
_entity_poly.pdbx_seq_one_letter_code
_entity_poly.pdbx_strand_id
1 'polypeptide(L)' 'GSAALDLAYVAAGRVDGFWEMGLEKWDMAAGALIVSEAGGNCMDFKLKKDYLENGNIIAGNLNIIVALQNKIKASMG' A
#
# COMPACT_ATOMS: atom_id res chain seq x y z
N GLY A 1 11.79 -1.36 -7.09
CA GLY A 1 12.11 -1.48 -5.66
C GLY A 1 11.88 -2.91 -5.24
N SER A 2 11.83 -3.21 -3.94
CA SER A 2 11.34 -4.50 -3.44
C SER A 2 10.08 -4.20 -2.64
N ALA A 3 8.91 -4.42 -3.25
CA ALA A 3 7.62 -4.06 -2.64
C ALA A 3 7.44 -4.66 -1.24
N ALA A 4 7.86 -5.92 -1.05
CA ALA A 4 7.82 -6.58 0.25
C ALA A 4 8.66 -5.85 1.32
N LEU A 5 9.85 -5.36 0.95
CA LEU A 5 10.71 -4.59 1.86
C LEU A 5 10.13 -3.20 2.13
N ASP A 6 9.60 -2.54 1.10
CA ASP A 6 9.00 -1.22 1.21
C ASP A 6 7.76 -1.25 2.14
N LEU A 7 6.94 -2.30 2.05
CA LEU A 7 5.83 -2.56 2.98
C LEU A 7 6.33 -2.82 4.41
N ALA A 8 7.42 -3.57 4.58
CA ALA A 8 8.03 -3.76 5.90
C ALA A 8 8.55 -2.43 6.50
N TYR A 9 9.02 -1.50 5.66
CA TYR A 9 9.44 -0.18 6.11
C TYR A 9 8.26 0.69 6.56
N VAL A 10 7.10 0.58 5.89
CA VAL A 10 5.85 1.21 6.37
C VAL A 10 5.49 0.66 7.75
N ALA A 11 5.48 -0.65 7.91
CA ALA A 11 5.15 -1.29 9.18
C ALA A 11 6.12 -0.90 10.32
N ALA A 12 7.40 -0.74 9.99
CA ALA A 12 8.42 -0.28 10.94
C ALA A 12 8.39 1.24 11.21
N GLY A 13 7.51 2.01 10.57
CA GLY A 13 7.46 3.47 10.68
C GLY A 13 8.69 4.18 10.11
N ARG A 14 9.45 3.51 9.23
CA ARG A 14 10.62 4.12 8.54
C ARG A 14 10.20 5.02 7.40
N VAL A 15 9.05 4.73 6.80
CA VAL A 15 8.37 5.56 5.81
C VAL A 15 6.90 5.65 6.19
N ASP A 16 6.26 6.79 5.90
CA ASP A 16 4.87 7.03 6.31
C ASP A 16 3.84 6.24 5.49
N GLY A 17 4.21 5.88 4.26
CA GLY A 17 3.35 5.10 3.36
C GLY A 17 4.08 4.67 2.09
N PHE A 18 3.44 3.75 1.37
CA PHE A 18 3.95 3.13 0.14
C PHE A 18 2.82 3.00 -0.87
N TRP A 19 3.12 3.11 -2.16
CA TRP A 19 2.18 2.79 -3.22
C TRP A 19 2.90 2.27 -4.46
N GLU A 20 2.29 1.33 -5.18
CA GLU A 20 2.81 0.80 -6.44
C GLU A 20 1.66 0.20 -7.29
N MET A 21 1.91 0.04 -8.59
CA MET A 21 0.96 -0.48 -9.58
C MET A 21 1.47 -1.76 -10.22
N GLY A 22 0.57 -2.68 -10.52
CA GLY A 22 0.89 -3.88 -11.29
C GLY A 22 1.78 -4.89 -10.57
N LEU A 23 1.71 -4.95 -9.25
CA LEU A 23 2.40 -5.96 -8.46
C LEU A 23 1.70 -7.32 -8.52
N GLU A 24 2.48 -8.38 -8.43
CA GLU A 24 1.94 -9.72 -8.29
C GLU A 24 1.57 -10.02 -6.83
N LYS A 25 0.67 -10.99 -6.62
CA LYS A 25 0.16 -11.34 -5.28
C LYS A 25 1.29 -11.64 -4.28
N TRP A 26 2.32 -12.35 -4.73
CA TRP A 26 3.46 -12.73 -3.89
C TRP A 26 4.36 -11.56 -3.50
N ASP A 27 4.39 -10.48 -4.28
CA ASP A 27 5.16 -9.28 -3.95
C ASP A 27 4.54 -8.49 -2.79
N MET A 28 3.23 -8.62 -2.59
CA MET A 28 2.47 -7.86 -1.59
C MET A 28 2.07 -8.68 -0.37
N ALA A 29 1.71 -9.95 -0.52
CA ALA A 29 1.00 -10.72 0.50
C ALA A 29 1.71 -10.73 1.86
N ALA A 30 3.02 -10.98 1.88
CA ALA A 30 3.79 -10.99 3.12
C ALA A 30 3.86 -9.60 3.76
N GLY A 31 4.18 -8.56 2.98
CA GLY A 31 4.27 -7.19 3.47
C GLY A 31 2.94 -6.64 3.97
N ALA A 32 1.84 -6.96 3.30
CA ALA A 32 0.49 -6.53 3.69
C ALA A 32 0.07 -7.10 5.05
N LEU A 33 0.42 -8.36 5.34
CA LEU A 33 0.18 -8.94 6.66
C LEU A 33 0.98 -8.20 7.75
N ILE A 34 2.27 -7.94 7.50
CA ILE A 34 3.14 -7.22 8.45
C ILE A 34 2.59 -5.81 8.72
N VAL A 35 2.17 -5.09 7.68
CA VAL A 35 1.54 -3.76 7.82
C VAL A 35 0.27 -3.84 8.67
N SER A 36 -0.58 -4.85 8.45
CA SER A 36 -1.80 -5.05 9.23
C SER A 36 -1.51 -5.31 10.71
N GLU A 37 -0.55 -6.18 11.02
CA GLU A 37 -0.17 -6.48 12.41
C GLU A 37 0.48 -5.29 13.12
N ALA A 38 1.12 -4.39 12.37
CA ALA A 38 1.63 -3.12 12.89
C ALA A 38 0.55 -2.04 13.08
N GLY A 39 -0.73 -2.33 12.78
CA GLY A 39 -1.85 -1.39 12.88
C GLY A 39 -2.04 -0.49 11.65
N GLY A 40 -1.28 -0.72 10.58
CA GLY A 40 -1.47 -0.09 9.28
C GLY A 40 -2.59 -0.74 8.46
N ASN A 41 -2.85 -0.18 7.29
CA ASN A 41 -3.83 -0.71 6.33
C ASN A 41 -3.20 -0.81 4.94
N CYS A 42 -3.72 -1.73 4.12
CA CYS A 42 -3.44 -1.84 2.69
C CYS A 42 -4.76 -1.75 1.91
N MET A 43 -4.80 -0.94 0.86
CA MET A 43 -5.95 -0.73 -0.01
C MET A 43 -5.52 -0.50 -1.45
N ASP A 44 -6.43 -0.65 -2.41
CA ASP A 44 -6.22 -0.24 -3.80
C ASP A 44 -6.49 1.26 -3.99
N PHE A 45 -6.36 1.75 -5.22
CA PHE A 45 -6.57 3.17 -5.56
C PHE A 45 -8.04 3.61 -5.47
N LYS A 46 -8.97 2.66 -5.33
CA LYS A 46 -10.40 2.89 -5.08
C LYS A 46 -10.73 2.80 -3.59
N LEU A 47 -9.73 2.69 -2.71
CA LEU A 47 -9.86 2.50 -1.26
C LEU A 47 -10.61 1.20 -0.90
N LYS A 48 -10.42 0.15 -1.69
CA LYS A 48 -10.95 -1.20 -1.45
C LYS A 48 -9.83 -2.16 -1.04
N LYS A 49 -10.18 -3.30 -0.44
CA LYS A 49 -9.21 -4.35 -0.08
C LYS A 49 -8.90 -5.31 -1.23
N ASP A 50 -9.13 -4.88 -2.48
CA ASP A 50 -8.94 -5.69 -3.69
C ASP A 50 -7.49 -5.63 -4.22
N TYR A 51 -6.54 -5.06 -3.45
CA TYR A 51 -5.16 -4.79 -3.88
C TYR A 51 -4.39 -6.05 -4.28
N LEU A 52 -4.64 -7.20 -3.63
CA LEU A 52 -4.04 -8.48 -4.04
C LEU A 52 -4.58 -8.95 -5.40
N GLU A 53 -5.82 -8.63 -5.74
CA GLU A 53 -6.43 -9.09 -6.99
C GLU A 53 -6.06 -8.21 -8.18
N ASN A 54 -5.90 -6.90 -7.96
CA ASN A 54 -5.66 -5.94 -9.04
C ASN A 54 -4.21 -5.44 -9.14
N GLY A 55 -3.34 -5.80 -8.20
CA GLY A 55 -1.92 -5.43 -8.21
C GLY A 55 -1.63 -3.98 -7.86
N ASN A 56 -2.63 -3.18 -7.50
CA ASN A 56 -2.47 -1.79 -7.09
C ASN A 56 -2.62 -1.69 -5.59
N ILE A 57 -1.59 -1.17 -4.93
CA ILE A 57 -1.55 -1.09 -3.47
C ILE A 57 -1.19 0.32 -3.01
N ILE A 58 -1.81 0.73 -1.92
CA ILE A 58 -1.45 1.86 -1.06
C ILE A 58 -1.40 1.30 0.37
N ALA A 59 -0.30 1.52 1.07
CA ALA A 59 -0.09 1.08 2.44
C ALA A 59 0.27 2.25 3.36
N GLY A 60 -0.25 2.23 4.59
CA GLY A 60 0.01 3.24 5.61
C GLY A 60 -1.12 3.34 6.64
N ASN A 61 -1.14 4.39 7.45
CA ASN A 61 -2.33 4.74 8.22
C ASN A 61 -3.42 5.34 7.31
N LEU A 62 -4.66 5.44 7.80
CA LEU A 62 -5.79 5.93 6.99
C LEU A 62 -5.58 7.36 6.45
N ASN A 63 -4.94 8.24 7.21
CA ASN A 63 -4.68 9.63 6.78
C ASN A 63 -3.70 9.64 5.59
N ILE A 64 -2.64 8.85 5.66
CA ILE A 64 -1.64 8.74 4.59
C ILE A 64 -2.25 8.07 3.35
N ILE A 65 -3.04 7.01 3.52
CA ILE A 65 -3.69 6.33 2.40
C ILE A 65 -4.58 7.31 1.61
N VAL A 66 -5.41 8.09 2.30
CA VAL A 66 -6.28 9.09 1.64
C VAL A 66 -5.45 10.18 0.96
N ALA A 67 -4.39 10.67 1.60
CA ALA A 67 -3.51 11.68 1.02
C ALA A 67 -2.80 11.18 -0.25
N LEU A 68 -2.29 9.94 -0.25
CA LEU A 68 -1.67 9.32 -1.41
C LEU A 68 -2.70 9.09 -2.53
N GLN A 69 -3.88 8.56 -2.20
CA GLN A 69 -4.92 8.31 -3.20
C GLN A 69 -5.37 9.60 -3.92
N ASN A 70 -5.51 10.71 -3.19
CA ASN A 70 -5.84 12.00 -3.79
C ASN A 70 -4.78 12.45 -4.81
N LYS A 71 -3.49 12.28 -4.49
CA LYS A 71 -2.38 12.61 -5.40
C LYS A 71 -2.36 11.69 -6.61
N ILE A 72 -2.53 10.39 -6.39
CA ILE A 72 -2.54 9.35 -7.43
C ILE A 72 -3.69 9.60 -8.42
N LYS A 73 -4.89 9.93 -7.94
CA LYS A 73 -6.03 10.30 -8.80
C LYS A 73 -5.76 11.56 -9.60
N ALA A 74 -5.17 12.59 -9.00
CA ALA A 74 -4.86 13.84 -9.68
C ALA A 74 -3.84 13.65 -10.83
N SER A 75 -2.95 12.66 -10.73
CA SER A 75 -1.98 12.33 -11.78
C SER A 75 -2.50 11.40 -12.88
N MET A 76 -3.67 10.78 -12.69
CA MET A 76 -4.29 9.85 -13.65
C MET A 76 -5.35 10.50 -14.54
N GLY A 77 -5.68 11.78 -14.32
CA GLY A 77 -6.55 12.59 -15.17
C GLY A 77 -5.73 13.59 -15.98
#